data_AF-A0A8T1VJP5-F1
#
_entry.id   AF-A0A8T1VJP5-F1
#
_cell.length_a   1.000
_cell.length_b   1.000
_cell.length_c   1.000
_cell.angle_alpha   90.00
_cell.angle_beta   90.00
_cell.angle_gamma   90.00
#
_symmetry.space_group_name_H-M   'P 1'
#
loop_
_entity.id
_entity.type
_entity.pdbx_description
1 polymer ?
#
loop_
_entity_poly.entity_id
_entity_poly.type
_entity_poly.pdbx_seq_one_letter_code
_entity_poly.pdbx_strand_id
1 'polypeptide(L)'
;MSSVLRRVLRPALRRPPRRAFNVLQASTSASAAVDASPLSLLEHSITERRPTQALTYLTQLETPPSTQLLQKLALLLARQKTNRSYALRAFEILRGVYRLPGLTPDDYTKLASIYVMDACLRFRMLDQAMELYDEAVNQAVVLDLPAYDALLKALLRAKRLEEATEILREISAGEDVIPTENTFLPVLMELVIAREYMHATELMKQGISRGVEFTSETFHPLLTLAERDSESTDSLIGFLSFIEESWEEYRTFDDFGGDDVDEDDPENPLRSP
;
A
#
# COMPACT_ATOMS: atom_id res chain seq x y z
N MET A 1 -16.36 -8.03 29.64
CA MET A 1 -15.37 -7.99 28.53
C MET A 1 -15.95 -8.73 27.33
N SER A 2 -16.99 -8.10 26.80
CA SER A 2 -18.23 -8.72 26.36
C SER A 2 -18.81 -7.83 25.25
N SER A 3 -19.60 -8.42 24.34
CA SER A 3 -20.34 -7.77 23.24
C SER A 3 -19.55 -7.17 22.09
N VAL A 4 -18.36 -6.59 22.30
CA VAL A 4 -17.62 -5.84 21.25
C VAL A 4 -17.12 -6.76 20.12
N LEU A 5 -16.44 -7.85 20.46
CA LEU A 5 -15.96 -8.87 19.50
C LEU A 5 -17.09 -9.48 18.65
N ARG A 6 -18.26 -9.75 19.26
CA ARG A 6 -19.44 -10.27 18.55
C ARG A 6 -20.10 -9.21 17.66
N ARG A 7 -19.99 -7.93 17.99
CA ARG A 7 -20.57 -6.83 17.21
C ARG A 7 -19.70 -6.45 16.01
N VAL A 8 -18.38 -6.57 16.17
CA VAL A 8 -17.37 -6.26 15.17
C VAL A 8 -17.25 -7.36 14.11
N LEU A 9 -17.35 -8.64 14.50
CA LEU A 9 -17.33 -9.79 13.56
C LEU A 9 -18.70 -10.13 12.94
N ARG A 10 -19.77 -9.39 13.27
CA ARG A 10 -21.14 -9.66 12.76
C ARG A 10 -21.28 -9.60 11.22
N PRO A 11 -20.61 -8.69 10.50
CA PRO A 11 -20.59 -8.71 9.02
C PRO A 11 -19.86 -9.96 8.47
N ALA A 12 -18.76 -10.35 9.12
CA ALA A 12 -17.98 -11.56 8.82
C ALA A 12 -18.78 -12.86 9.00
N LEU A 13 -19.74 -12.85 9.92
CA LEU A 13 -20.58 -14.00 10.30
C LEU A 13 -21.94 -14.05 9.56
N ARG A 14 -22.22 -13.14 8.62
CA ARG A 14 -23.47 -13.19 7.83
C ARG A 14 -23.49 -14.41 6.91
N ARG A 15 -24.46 -15.28 7.15
CA ARG A 15 -24.76 -16.52 6.40
C ARG A 15 -25.18 -16.19 4.95
N PRO A 16 -24.67 -16.89 3.91
CA PRO A 16 -25.37 -16.96 2.63
C PRO A 16 -26.65 -17.82 2.78
N PRO A 17 -27.65 -17.66 1.89
CA PRO A 17 -28.90 -18.41 1.99
C PRO A 17 -28.63 -19.91 1.81
N ARG A 18 -29.16 -20.71 2.74
CA ARG A 18 -29.07 -22.17 2.77
C ARG A 18 -29.69 -22.76 1.50
N ARG A 19 -28.87 -23.32 0.61
CA ARG A 19 -29.33 -24.41 -0.26
C ARG A 19 -28.98 -25.73 0.43
N ALA A 20 -30.02 -26.49 0.74
CA ALA A 20 -29.92 -27.81 1.32
C ALA A 20 -29.15 -28.74 0.38
N PHE A 21 -28.09 -29.38 0.89
CA PHE A 21 -27.57 -30.61 0.32
C PHE A 21 -27.48 -31.64 1.44
N ASN A 22 -28.27 -32.70 1.24
CA ASN A 22 -28.45 -33.79 2.19
C ASN A 22 -27.19 -34.64 2.32
N VAL A 23 -27.10 -35.18 3.53
CA VAL A 23 -26.18 -36.20 4.08
C VAL A 23 -26.00 -37.39 3.14
N LEU A 24 -24.74 -37.80 2.94
CA LEU A 24 -24.36 -39.21 2.77
C LEU A 24 -23.10 -39.46 3.59
N GLN A 25 -23.28 -40.22 4.68
CA GLN A 25 -22.20 -40.85 5.43
C GLN A 25 -21.52 -41.90 4.55
N ALA A 26 -20.19 -41.88 4.53
CA ALA A 26 -19.39 -43.07 4.27
C ALA A 26 -18.26 -43.10 5.29
N SER A 27 -18.41 -44.02 6.22
CA SER A 27 -17.49 -44.41 7.29
C SER A 27 -16.20 -45.03 6.74
N THR A 28 -15.04 -44.57 7.23
CA THR A 28 -13.83 -45.38 7.48
C THR A 28 -12.77 -44.51 8.19
N SER A 29 -12.03 -45.11 9.13
CA SER A 29 -10.99 -44.55 10.02
C SER A 29 -11.44 -43.83 11.31
N ALA A 30 -12.21 -44.55 12.13
CA ALA A 30 -12.32 -44.27 13.57
C ALA A 30 -11.02 -44.74 14.28
N SER A 31 -9.98 -43.89 14.31
CA SER A 31 -8.86 -44.04 15.28
C SER A 31 -7.94 -42.78 15.40
N ALA A 32 -8.45 -41.57 15.18
CA ALA A 32 -7.70 -40.33 15.48
C ALA A 32 -8.59 -39.14 15.92
N ALA A 33 -9.84 -39.41 16.32
CA ALA A 33 -10.80 -38.40 16.74
C ALA A 33 -10.82 -38.28 18.27
N VAL A 34 -9.73 -37.77 18.85
CA VAL A 34 -9.68 -37.36 20.26
C VAL A 34 -9.76 -35.83 20.29
N ASP A 35 -10.92 -35.31 20.69
CA ASP A 35 -11.16 -33.94 21.17
C ASP A 35 -10.50 -32.78 20.42
N ALA A 36 -10.58 -32.77 19.09
CA ALA A 36 -10.15 -31.61 18.32
C ALA A 36 -11.18 -30.47 18.50
N SER A 37 -10.93 -29.59 19.47
CA SER A 37 -11.67 -28.35 19.62
C SER A 37 -11.76 -27.60 18.26
N PRO A 38 -12.85 -26.87 17.97
CA PRO A 38 -12.96 -26.10 16.71
C PRO A 38 -11.79 -25.11 16.53
N LEU A 39 -11.13 -24.71 17.62
CA LEU A 39 -9.93 -23.88 17.62
C LEU A 39 -8.69 -24.63 17.11
N SER A 40 -8.43 -25.85 17.55
CA SER A 40 -7.30 -26.64 17.05
C SER A 40 -7.48 -27.03 15.57
N LEU A 41 -8.72 -27.25 15.14
CA LEU A 41 -9.04 -27.47 13.72
C LEU A 41 -8.81 -26.20 12.88
N LEU A 42 -9.14 -25.02 13.41
CA LEU A 42 -8.85 -23.74 12.77
C LEU A 42 -7.34 -23.55 12.61
N GLU A 43 -6.56 -23.74 13.67
CA GLU A 43 -5.09 -23.64 13.64
C GLU A 43 -4.50 -24.59 12.59
N HIS A 44 -4.93 -25.86 12.61
CA HIS A 44 -4.48 -26.84 11.64
C HIS A 44 -4.82 -26.43 10.20
N SER A 45 -6.05 -25.99 9.94
CA SER A 45 -6.46 -25.55 8.60
C SER A 45 -5.69 -24.33 8.08
N ILE A 46 -5.24 -23.43 8.96
CA ILE A 46 -4.39 -22.29 8.61
C ILE A 46 -2.99 -22.78 8.24
N THR A 47 -2.42 -23.72 9.01
CA THR A 47 -1.11 -24.31 8.71
C THR A 47 -1.11 -25.06 7.37
N GLU A 48 -2.20 -25.77 7.06
CA GLU A 48 -2.39 -26.49 5.81
C GLU A 48 -2.84 -25.59 4.64
N ARG A 49 -2.97 -24.28 4.87
CA ARG A 49 -3.37 -23.27 3.88
C ARG A 49 -4.73 -23.57 3.21
N ARG A 50 -5.70 -24.03 3.98
CA ARG A 50 -7.08 -24.34 3.51
C ARG A 50 -8.07 -23.24 3.92
N PRO A 51 -8.22 -22.16 3.13
CA PRO A 51 -8.98 -20.97 3.54
C PRO A 51 -10.49 -21.22 3.72
N THR A 52 -11.10 -22.10 2.91
CA THR A 52 -12.53 -22.44 3.03
C THR A 52 -12.85 -23.12 4.36
N GLN A 53 -12.02 -24.10 4.74
CA GLN A 53 -12.17 -24.86 5.97
C GLN A 53 -11.91 -23.95 7.18
N ALA A 54 -10.86 -23.12 7.13
CA ALA A 54 -10.55 -22.15 8.17
C ALA A 54 -11.72 -21.19 8.44
N LEU A 55 -12.33 -20.63 7.39
CA LEU A 55 -13.52 -19.79 7.54
C LEU A 55 -14.70 -20.55 8.15
N THR A 56 -14.89 -21.82 7.78
CA THR A 56 -15.98 -22.64 8.32
C THR A 56 -15.81 -22.86 9.82
N TYR A 57 -14.60 -23.24 10.27
CA TYR A 57 -14.30 -23.43 11.69
C TYR A 57 -14.37 -22.11 12.47
N LEU A 58 -13.95 -20.98 11.87
CA LEU A 58 -14.12 -19.66 12.49
C LEU A 58 -15.58 -19.37 12.85
N THR A 59 -16.54 -19.74 11.99
CA THR A 59 -17.98 -19.53 12.27
C THR A 59 -18.55 -20.43 13.36
N GLN A 60 -17.85 -21.52 13.70
CA GLN A 60 -18.28 -22.50 14.70
C GLN A 60 -17.73 -22.16 16.10
N LEU A 61 -16.82 -21.20 16.22
CA LEU A 61 -16.25 -20.78 17.50
C LEU A 61 -17.24 -19.97 18.33
N GLU A 62 -17.45 -20.39 19.59
CA GLU A 62 -18.28 -19.66 20.56
C GLU A 62 -17.51 -18.54 21.26
N THR A 63 -16.19 -18.74 21.39
CA THR A 63 -15.22 -17.81 21.96
C THR A 63 -14.38 -17.17 20.86
N PRO A 64 -14.07 -15.87 20.96
CA PRO A 64 -13.22 -15.20 19.97
C PRO A 64 -11.81 -15.81 20.00
N PRO A 65 -11.23 -16.15 18.84
CA PRO A 65 -9.85 -16.65 18.76
C PRO A 65 -8.85 -15.55 19.12
N SER A 66 -7.59 -15.95 19.37
CA SER A 66 -6.52 -15.01 19.67
C SER A 66 -6.26 -14.05 18.49
N THR A 67 -5.78 -12.84 18.81
CA THR A 67 -5.43 -11.80 17.82
C THR A 67 -4.46 -12.33 16.77
N GLN A 68 -3.44 -13.07 17.23
CA GLN A 68 -2.43 -13.66 16.35
C GLN A 68 -3.03 -14.67 15.35
N LEU A 69 -4.02 -15.46 15.78
CA LEU A 69 -4.69 -16.40 14.90
C LEU A 69 -5.55 -15.69 13.86
N LEU A 70 -6.22 -14.59 14.24
CA LEU A 70 -6.99 -13.74 13.32
C LEU A 70 -6.10 -13.07 12.27
N GLN A 71 -4.95 -12.51 12.67
CA GLN A 71 -3.98 -11.92 11.75
C GLN A 71 -3.45 -12.96 10.76
N LYS A 72 -3.09 -14.17 11.23
CA LYS A 72 -2.67 -15.30 10.37
C LYS A 72 -3.77 -15.70 9.38
N LEU A 73 -5.03 -15.74 9.82
CA LEU A 73 -6.16 -16.03 8.94
C LEU A 73 -6.36 -14.93 7.89
N ALA A 74 -6.35 -13.66 8.29
CA ALA A 74 -6.47 -12.53 7.37
C ALA A 74 -5.37 -12.57 6.30
N LEU A 75 -4.12 -12.84 6.71
CA LEU A 75 -2.99 -12.97 5.81
C LEU A 75 -3.17 -14.17 4.85
N LEU A 76 -3.60 -15.33 5.33
CA LEU A 76 -3.88 -16.50 4.48
C LEU A 76 -4.94 -16.18 3.41
N LEU A 77 -5.99 -15.45 3.78
CA LEU A 77 -7.07 -15.05 2.89
C LEU A 77 -6.62 -14.00 1.86
N ALA A 78 -5.88 -12.98 2.29
CA ALA A 78 -5.36 -11.91 1.43
C ALA A 78 -4.40 -12.42 0.36
N ARG A 79 -3.61 -13.46 0.68
CA ARG A 79 -2.72 -14.15 -0.26
C ARG A 79 -3.45 -14.85 -1.41
N GLN A 80 -4.76 -15.09 -1.29
CA GLN A 80 -5.53 -15.74 -2.35
C GLN A 80 -5.81 -14.76 -3.48
N LYS A 81 -5.03 -14.87 -4.56
CA LYS A 81 -5.01 -13.86 -5.63
C LYS A 81 -6.29 -13.77 -6.46
N THR A 82 -7.14 -14.79 -6.45
CA THR A 82 -8.27 -14.94 -7.38
C THR A 82 -9.65 -14.69 -6.75
N ASN A 83 -9.74 -14.58 -5.42
CA ASN A 83 -11.02 -14.57 -4.74
C ASN A 83 -11.31 -13.26 -3.99
N ARG A 84 -12.11 -12.38 -4.63
CA ARG A 84 -12.59 -11.11 -4.02
C ARG A 84 -13.27 -11.34 -2.67
N SER A 85 -14.02 -12.44 -2.52
CA SER A 85 -14.71 -12.71 -1.25
C SER A 85 -13.72 -12.94 -0.11
N TYR A 86 -12.57 -13.54 -0.37
CA TYR A 86 -11.52 -13.70 0.64
C TYR A 86 -10.84 -12.39 0.97
N ALA A 87 -10.62 -11.51 0.00
CA ALA A 87 -10.12 -10.16 0.29
C ALA A 87 -11.08 -9.39 1.21
N LEU A 88 -12.39 -9.44 0.93
CA LEU A 88 -13.40 -8.81 1.79
C LEU A 88 -13.42 -9.43 3.19
N ARG A 89 -13.36 -10.76 3.31
CA ARG A 89 -13.29 -11.41 4.63
C ARG A 89 -12.00 -11.07 5.38
N ALA A 90 -10.87 -11.00 4.69
CA ALA A 90 -9.59 -10.63 5.28
C ALA A 90 -9.65 -9.21 5.86
N PHE A 91 -10.23 -8.27 5.10
CA PHE A 91 -10.52 -6.92 5.55
C PHE A 91 -11.42 -6.90 6.79
N GLU A 92 -12.58 -7.59 6.76
CA GLU A 92 -13.50 -7.62 7.91
C GLU A 92 -12.83 -8.18 9.19
N ILE A 93 -11.96 -9.19 9.05
CA ILE A 93 -11.21 -9.76 10.16
C ILE A 93 -10.21 -8.75 10.71
N LEU A 94 -9.38 -8.15 9.84
CA LEU A 94 -8.32 -7.26 10.26
C LEU A 94 -8.86 -5.93 10.82
N ARG A 95 -9.90 -5.38 10.19
CA ARG A 95 -10.69 -4.27 10.74
C ARG A 95 -11.20 -4.58 12.14
N GLY A 96 -11.59 -5.84 12.34
CA GLY A 96 -12.04 -6.29 13.64
C GLY A 96 -10.92 -6.38 14.69
N VAL A 97 -9.71 -6.76 14.26
CA VAL A 97 -8.50 -6.77 15.09
C VAL A 97 -8.14 -5.36 15.54
N TYR A 98 -8.14 -4.39 14.63
CA TYR A 98 -7.84 -2.98 14.93
C TYR A 98 -8.79 -2.34 15.95
N ARG A 99 -10.04 -2.84 16.03
CA ARG A 99 -11.06 -2.35 16.98
C ARG A 99 -11.04 -3.06 18.33
N LEU A 100 -10.06 -3.93 18.57
CA LEU A 100 -9.93 -4.59 19.86
C LEU A 100 -9.36 -3.64 20.90
N PRO A 101 -9.95 -3.56 22.10
CA PRO A 101 -9.39 -2.74 23.17
C PRO A 101 -8.06 -3.32 23.62
N GLY A 102 -7.02 -2.48 23.65
CA GLY A 102 -5.67 -2.89 24.06
C GLY A 102 -4.90 -3.68 23.00
N LEU A 103 -5.24 -3.53 21.71
CA LEU A 103 -4.36 -4.00 20.64
C LEU A 103 -3.00 -3.31 20.78
N THR A 104 -1.94 -4.11 20.83
CA THR A 104 -0.57 -3.65 20.66
C THR A 104 -0.10 -4.13 19.30
N PRO A 105 -0.01 -3.24 18.29
CA PRO A 105 0.46 -3.63 16.97
C PRO A 105 1.86 -4.23 17.04
N ASP A 106 2.02 -5.32 16.32
CA ASP A 106 3.27 -6.06 16.17
C ASP A 106 3.63 -6.20 14.69
N ASP A 107 4.78 -6.81 14.40
CA ASP A 107 5.22 -7.05 13.02
C ASP A 107 4.19 -7.85 12.20
N TYR A 108 3.45 -8.75 12.86
CA TYR A 108 2.35 -9.48 12.23
C TYR A 108 1.17 -8.59 11.86
N THR A 109 0.85 -7.60 12.69
CA THR A 109 -0.18 -6.58 12.38
C THR A 109 0.22 -5.80 11.14
N LYS A 110 1.45 -5.28 11.10
CA LYS A 110 1.99 -4.57 9.93
C LYS A 110 1.92 -5.43 8.67
N LEU A 111 2.42 -6.67 8.74
CA LEU A 111 2.42 -7.60 7.61
C LEU A 111 0.99 -7.93 7.14
N ALA A 112 0.05 -8.17 8.06
CA ALA A 112 -1.33 -8.42 7.71
C ALA A 112 -1.96 -7.21 7.01
N SER A 113 -1.71 -5.99 7.48
CA SER A 113 -2.23 -4.76 6.88
C SER A 113 -1.75 -4.55 5.45
N ILE A 114 -0.46 -4.74 5.20
CA ILE A 114 0.11 -4.63 3.85
C ILE A 114 -0.57 -5.63 2.90
N TYR A 115 -0.68 -6.90 3.29
CA TYR A 115 -1.27 -7.93 2.43
C TYR A 115 -2.76 -7.74 2.19
N VAL A 116 -3.52 -7.37 3.23
CA VAL A 116 -4.96 -7.12 3.12
C VAL A 116 -5.22 -5.89 2.26
N MET A 117 -4.44 -4.83 2.44
CA MET A 117 -4.51 -3.63 1.60
C MET A 117 -4.22 -3.96 0.13
N ASP A 118 -3.12 -4.66 -0.17
CA ASP A 118 -2.82 -5.13 -1.52
C ASP A 118 -3.99 -5.94 -2.12
N ALA A 119 -4.55 -6.87 -1.34
CA ALA A 119 -5.71 -7.65 -1.79
C ALA A 119 -6.92 -6.76 -2.11
N CYS A 120 -7.23 -5.79 -1.25
CA CYS A 120 -8.31 -4.83 -1.48
C CYS A 120 -8.07 -4.01 -2.77
N LEU A 121 -6.88 -3.45 -2.95
CA LEU A 121 -6.52 -2.66 -4.13
C LEU A 121 -6.57 -3.48 -5.42
N ARG A 122 -6.07 -4.73 -5.40
CA ARG A 122 -6.15 -5.66 -6.54
C ARG A 122 -7.59 -5.92 -6.96
N PHE A 123 -8.51 -6.03 -6.01
CA PHE A 123 -9.92 -6.21 -6.29
C PHE A 123 -10.70 -4.89 -6.40
N ARG A 124 -10.06 -3.72 -6.54
CA ARG A 124 -10.77 -2.42 -6.68
C ARG A 124 -11.71 -2.13 -5.50
N MET A 125 -11.28 -2.50 -4.30
CA MET A 125 -11.96 -2.24 -3.03
C MET A 125 -11.26 -1.07 -2.33
N LEU A 126 -11.27 0.10 -2.99
CA LEU A 126 -10.49 1.26 -2.56
C LEU A 126 -10.97 1.80 -1.20
N ASP A 127 -12.27 1.90 -0.98
CA ASP A 127 -12.81 2.40 0.29
C ASP A 127 -12.43 1.51 1.47
N GLN A 128 -12.38 0.19 1.26
CA GLN A 128 -11.90 -0.75 2.28
C GLN A 128 -10.39 -0.62 2.51
N ALA A 129 -9.61 -0.36 1.45
CA ALA A 129 -8.18 -0.12 1.58
C ALA A 129 -7.90 1.19 2.35
N MET A 130 -8.66 2.25 2.07
CA MET A 130 -8.58 3.52 2.79
C MET A 130 -9.00 3.40 4.26
N GLU A 131 -10.11 2.70 4.55
CA GLU A 131 -10.51 2.48 5.94
C GLU A 131 -9.41 1.71 6.72
N LEU A 132 -8.74 0.75 6.07
CA LEU A 132 -7.64 0.01 6.68
C LEU A 132 -6.37 0.87 6.83
N TYR A 133 -6.10 1.77 5.87
CA TYR A 133 -5.03 2.76 5.96
C TYR A 133 -5.23 3.64 7.19
N ASP A 134 -6.41 4.21 7.35
CA ASP A 134 -6.75 5.06 8.49
C ASP A 134 -6.61 4.29 9.82
N GLU A 135 -7.10 3.05 9.89
CA GLU A 135 -6.96 2.20 11.09
C GLU A 135 -5.48 1.90 11.41
N ALA A 136 -4.65 1.68 10.39
CA ALA A 136 -3.22 1.45 10.56
C ALA A 136 -2.50 2.70 11.09
N VAL A 137 -2.72 3.87 10.47
CA VAL A 137 -2.11 5.14 10.88
C VAL A 137 -2.53 5.53 12.30
N ASN A 138 -3.82 5.39 12.63
CA ASN A 138 -4.33 5.67 13.98
C ASN A 138 -3.72 4.79 15.09
N GLN A 139 -3.17 3.64 14.73
CA GLN A 139 -2.47 2.72 15.64
C GLN A 139 -0.95 2.79 15.48
N ALA A 140 -0.43 3.84 14.81
CA ALA A 140 1.00 4.02 14.53
C ALA A 140 1.64 2.83 13.79
N VAL A 141 0.88 2.14 12.94
CA VAL A 141 1.39 1.08 12.07
C VAL A 141 1.87 1.67 10.76
N VAL A 142 3.19 1.73 10.59
CA VAL A 142 3.83 2.22 9.36
C VAL A 142 3.79 1.15 8.28
N LEU A 143 3.21 1.46 7.12
CA LEU A 143 3.20 0.58 5.94
C LEU A 143 4.53 0.68 5.17
N ASP A 144 4.78 -0.24 4.23
CA ASP A 144 5.97 -0.16 3.38
C ASP A 144 5.74 0.72 2.15
N LEU A 145 6.83 1.21 1.55
CA LEU A 145 6.78 2.06 0.36
C LEU A 145 5.96 1.44 -0.79
N PRO A 146 6.08 0.13 -1.10
CA PRO A 146 5.24 -0.49 -2.11
C PRO A 146 3.72 -0.42 -1.82
N ALA A 147 3.31 -0.51 -0.55
CA ALA A 147 1.90 -0.34 -0.19
C ALA A 147 1.43 1.10 -0.44
N TYR A 148 2.23 2.11 -0.07
CA TYR A 148 1.93 3.51 -0.36
C TYR A 148 1.85 3.77 -1.87
N ASP A 149 2.83 3.32 -2.65
CA ASP A 149 2.83 3.46 -4.12
C ASP A 149 1.57 2.83 -4.75
N ALA A 150 1.16 1.66 -4.26
CA ALA A 150 -0.04 0.99 -4.74
C ALA A 150 -1.31 1.76 -4.39
N LEU A 151 -1.39 2.32 -3.17
CA LEU A 151 -2.50 3.11 -2.69
C LEU A 151 -2.64 4.42 -3.47
N LEU A 152 -1.55 5.16 -3.65
CA LEU A 152 -1.50 6.38 -4.46
C LEU A 152 -1.97 6.12 -5.88
N LYS A 153 -1.42 5.09 -6.56
CA LYS A 153 -1.85 4.71 -7.92
C LYS A 153 -3.34 4.33 -7.97
N ALA A 154 -3.90 3.75 -6.91
CA ALA A 154 -5.31 3.40 -6.86
C ALA A 154 -6.21 4.63 -6.64
N LEU A 155 -5.81 5.58 -5.79
CA LEU A 155 -6.49 6.85 -5.56
C LEU A 155 -6.54 7.71 -6.82
N LEU A 156 -5.40 7.86 -7.52
CA LEU A 156 -5.33 8.61 -8.78
C LEU A 156 -6.24 8.01 -9.86
N ARG A 157 -6.27 6.68 -9.99
CA ARG A 157 -7.21 5.99 -10.91
C ARG A 157 -8.67 6.19 -10.54
N ALA A 158 -8.97 6.40 -9.26
CA ALA A 158 -10.30 6.70 -8.77
C ALA A 158 -10.64 8.20 -8.78
N LYS A 159 -9.75 9.05 -9.30
CA LYS A 159 -9.90 10.51 -9.34
C LYS A 159 -10.09 11.14 -7.95
N ARG A 160 -9.37 10.60 -6.96
CA ARG A 160 -9.28 11.12 -5.58
C ARG A 160 -7.91 11.75 -5.39
N LEU A 161 -7.65 12.86 -6.09
CA LEU A 161 -6.33 13.50 -6.14
C LEU A 161 -5.97 14.10 -4.78
N GLU A 162 -6.91 14.77 -4.14
CA GLU A 162 -6.71 15.44 -2.85
C GLU A 162 -6.20 14.43 -1.80
N GLU A 163 -6.85 13.28 -1.67
CA GLU A 163 -6.43 12.22 -0.75
C GLU A 163 -5.05 11.64 -1.11
N ALA A 164 -4.75 11.49 -2.40
CA ALA A 164 -3.42 11.04 -2.82
C ALA A 164 -2.32 12.07 -2.44
N THR A 165 -2.60 13.36 -2.62
CA THR A 165 -1.66 14.43 -2.23
C THR A 165 -1.46 14.50 -0.73
N GLU A 166 -2.51 14.27 0.05
CA GLU A 166 -2.44 14.27 1.52
C GLU A 166 -1.58 13.13 2.03
N ILE A 167 -1.81 11.90 1.55
CA ILE A 167 -0.98 10.73 1.91
C ILE A 167 0.48 10.96 1.52
N LEU A 168 0.74 11.49 0.31
CA LEU A 168 2.11 11.76 -0.13
C LEU A 168 2.78 12.83 0.76
N ARG A 169 2.05 13.87 1.17
CA ARG A 169 2.53 14.89 2.10
C ARG A 169 2.83 14.31 3.48
N GLU A 170 1.98 13.41 3.98
CA GLU A 170 2.15 12.73 5.26
C GLU A 170 3.42 11.86 5.27
N ILE A 171 3.61 10.99 4.27
CA ILE A 171 4.80 10.14 4.20
C ILE A 171 6.07 10.97 3.97
N SER A 172 5.96 12.09 3.26
CA SER A 172 7.08 13.03 3.07
C SER A 172 7.36 13.88 4.31
N ALA A 173 6.45 13.92 5.29
CA ALA A 173 6.67 14.58 6.57
C ALA A 173 7.21 13.61 7.64
N GLY A 174 6.94 12.31 7.50
CA GLY A 174 7.47 11.26 8.37
C GLY A 174 8.95 10.95 8.13
N GLU A 175 9.54 10.19 9.05
CA GLU A 175 10.90 9.62 8.90
C GLU A 175 10.87 8.11 8.62
N ASP A 176 9.72 7.46 8.81
CA ASP A 176 9.63 6.00 8.78
C ASP A 176 9.65 5.41 7.36
N VAL A 177 9.34 6.22 6.34
CA VAL A 177 9.31 5.83 4.93
C VAL A 177 9.92 6.95 4.11
N ILE A 178 10.91 6.61 3.27
CA ILE A 178 11.54 7.55 2.36
C ILE A 178 10.87 7.38 0.98
N PRO A 179 9.99 8.32 0.57
CA PRO A 179 9.41 8.29 -0.77
C PRO A 179 10.49 8.50 -1.83
N THR A 180 10.24 7.99 -3.04
CA THR A 180 11.17 8.09 -4.18
C THR A 180 10.58 8.97 -5.26
N GLU A 181 11.39 9.36 -6.24
CA GLU A 181 10.93 10.03 -7.46
C GLU A 181 9.69 9.34 -8.08
N ASN A 182 9.71 8.00 -8.14
CA ASN A 182 8.61 7.18 -8.65
C ASN A 182 7.31 7.24 -7.82
N THR A 183 7.42 7.58 -6.54
CA THR A 183 6.28 7.78 -5.64
C THR A 183 5.63 9.15 -5.89
N PHE A 184 6.43 10.18 -6.16
CA PHE A 184 5.97 11.54 -6.43
C PHE A 184 5.39 11.72 -7.83
N LEU A 185 6.08 11.20 -8.86
CA LEU A 185 5.78 11.47 -10.26
C LEU A 185 4.29 11.28 -10.64
N PRO A 186 3.61 10.17 -10.27
CA PRO A 186 2.20 9.99 -10.62
C PRO A 186 1.28 11.08 -10.06
N VAL A 187 1.56 11.55 -8.83
CA VAL A 187 0.76 12.60 -8.17
C VAL A 187 1.06 13.96 -8.79
N LEU A 188 2.34 14.26 -9.04
CA LEU A 188 2.76 15.51 -9.70
C LEU A 188 2.16 15.64 -11.10
N MET A 189 2.15 14.55 -11.89
CA MET A 189 1.53 14.56 -13.22
C MET A 189 0.03 14.89 -13.16
N GLU A 190 -0.72 14.29 -12.23
CA GLU A 190 -2.16 14.58 -12.11
C GLU A 190 -2.41 16.00 -11.59
N LEU A 191 -1.56 16.54 -10.70
CA LEU A 191 -1.64 17.95 -10.28
C LEU A 191 -1.41 18.91 -11.45
N VAL A 192 -0.40 18.65 -12.29
CA VAL A 192 -0.14 19.46 -13.49
C VAL A 192 -1.30 19.37 -14.49
N ILE A 193 -1.87 18.19 -14.70
CA ILE A 193 -3.07 18.00 -15.54
C ILE A 193 -4.27 18.77 -14.96
N ALA A 194 -4.41 18.81 -13.64
CA ALA A 194 -5.42 19.59 -12.94
C ALA A 194 -5.12 21.10 -12.88
N ARG A 195 -3.98 21.55 -13.44
CA ARG A 195 -3.48 22.94 -13.39
C ARG A 195 -3.22 23.46 -11.98
N GLU A 196 -2.97 22.55 -11.04
CA GLU A 196 -2.62 22.85 -9.66
C GLU A 196 -1.11 23.03 -9.47
N TYR A 197 -0.54 23.92 -10.27
CA TYR A 197 0.91 24.17 -10.35
C TYR A 197 1.53 24.55 -9.00
N MET A 198 0.83 25.35 -8.19
CA MET A 198 1.25 25.74 -6.84
C MET A 198 1.47 24.51 -5.94
N HIS A 199 0.48 23.61 -5.88
CA HIS A 199 0.56 22.39 -5.07
C HIS A 199 1.65 21.45 -5.60
N ALA A 200 1.84 21.37 -6.93
CA ALA A 200 2.93 20.58 -7.52
C ALA A 200 4.30 21.12 -7.08
N THR A 201 4.54 22.43 -7.15
CA THR A 201 5.80 23.05 -6.69
C THR A 201 6.03 22.82 -5.20
N GLU A 202 5.02 23.01 -4.35
CA GLU A 202 5.13 22.78 -2.90
C GLU A 202 5.51 21.34 -2.58
N LEU A 203 4.88 20.39 -3.27
CA LEU A 203 5.15 18.97 -3.08
C LEU A 203 6.56 18.58 -3.54
N MET A 204 7.05 19.14 -4.66
CA MET A 204 8.43 18.95 -5.11
C MET A 204 9.43 19.54 -4.11
N LYS A 205 9.20 20.76 -3.62
CA LYS A 205 10.06 21.37 -2.57
C LYS A 205 10.12 20.49 -1.32
N GLN A 206 8.98 19.91 -0.92
CA GLN A 206 8.94 18.97 0.20
C GLN A 206 9.78 17.72 -0.10
N GLY A 207 9.68 17.13 -1.28
CA GLY A 207 10.50 16.01 -1.71
C GLY A 207 12.01 16.32 -1.67
N ILE A 208 12.42 17.45 -2.25
CA ILE A 208 13.82 17.90 -2.26
C ILE A 208 14.34 18.09 -0.83
N SER A 209 13.56 18.73 0.06
CA SER A 209 13.94 18.93 1.47
C SER A 209 14.15 17.61 2.24
N ARG A 210 13.61 16.50 1.72
CA ARG A 210 13.74 15.15 2.27
C ARG A 210 14.80 14.31 1.56
N GLY A 211 15.57 14.91 0.66
CA GLY A 211 16.62 14.22 -0.10
C GLY A 211 16.09 13.39 -1.26
N VAL A 212 14.87 13.67 -1.75
CA VAL A 212 14.39 13.09 -3.01
C VAL A 212 15.06 13.81 -4.16
N GLU A 213 15.85 13.05 -4.90
CA GLU A 213 16.51 13.46 -6.13
C GLU A 213 15.53 13.35 -7.31
N PHE A 214 15.11 14.49 -7.84
CA PHE A 214 14.30 14.55 -9.06
C PHE A 214 15.21 14.61 -10.27
N THR A 215 14.97 13.74 -11.25
CA THR A 215 15.79 13.62 -12.44
C THR A 215 15.04 14.11 -13.67
N SER A 216 15.69 14.00 -14.83
CA SER A 216 15.05 14.23 -16.12
C SER A 216 13.80 13.35 -16.34
N GLU A 217 13.73 12.18 -15.67
CA GLU A 217 12.55 11.30 -15.71
C GLU A 217 11.31 11.93 -15.07
N THR A 218 11.46 12.85 -14.11
CA THR A 218 10.34 13.64 -13.57
C THR A 218 10.15 14.96 -14.31
N PHE A 219 11.22 15.71 -14.56
CA PHE A 219 11.07 17.04 -15.14
C PHE A 219 10.53 16.99 -16.58
N HIS A 220 10.97 16.07 -17.43
CA HIS A 220 10.51 16.01 -18.83
C HIS A 220 9.00 15.77 -18.96
N PRO A 221 8.39 14.76 -18.29
CA PRO A 221 6.94 14.58 -18.34
C PRO A 221 6.16 15.78 -17.81
N LEU A 222 6.62 16.42 -16.73
CA LEU A 222 5.94 17.57 -16.15
C LEU A 222 5.98 18.79 -17.06
N LEU A 223 7.13 19.10 -17.67
CA LEU A 223 7.27 20.16 -18.66
C LEU A 223 6.39 19.90 -19.89
N THR A 224 6.44 18.68 -20.44
CA THR A 224 5.62 18.28 -21.60
C THR A 224 4.13 18.44 -21.32
N LEU A 225 3.67 18.18 -20.08
CA LEU A 225 2.28 18.39 -19.69
C LEU A 225 1.95 19.87 -19.50
N ALA A 226 2.85 20.65 -18.89
CA ALA A 226 2.67 22.07 -18.65
C ALA A 226 2.64 22.89 -19.94
N GLU A 227 3.46 22.56 -20.95
CA GLU A 227 3.49 23.22 -22.27
C GLU A 227 2.18 23.08 -23.06
N ARG A 228 1.38 22.06 -22.75
CA ARG A 228 0.06 21.88 -23.37
C ARG A 228 -0.96 22.87 -22.84
N ASP A 229 -0.66 23.56 -21.74
CA ASP A 229 -1.52 24.62 -21.24
C ASP A 229 -1.28 25.91 -22.02
N SER A 230 -2.30 26.36 -22.74
CA SER A 230 -2.27 27.61 -23.50
C SER A 230 -2.42 28.85 -22.62
N GLU A 231 -2.90 28.68 -21.38
CA GLU A 231 -3.18 29.78 -20.47
C GLU A 231 -1.96 30.09 -19.60
N SER A 232 -1.30 31.21 -19.90
CA SER A 232 -0.21 31.72 -19.07
C SER A 232 -0.76 32.30 -17.78
N THR A 233 -0.69 31.50 -16.72
CA THR A 233 -1.05 31.90 -15.34
C THR A 233 0.22 32.15 -14.53
N ASP A 234 0.15 33.03 -13.53
CA ASP A 234 1.30 33.29 -12.63
C ASP A 234 1.79 32.01 -11.94
N SER A 235 0.87 31.09 -11.64
CA SER A 235 1.19 29.77 -11.05
C SER A 235 1.92 28.85 -12.04
N LEU A 236 1.54 28.85 -13.32
CA LEU A 236 2.26 28.13 -14.37
C LEU A 236 3.66 28.72 -14.58
N ILE A 237 3.78 30.06 -14.65
CA ILE A 237 5.08 30.74 -14.79
C ILE A 237 5.99 30.38 -13.61
N GLY A 238 5.49 30.48 -12.38
CA GLY A 238 6.25 30.14 -11.17
C GLY A 238 6.64 28.66 -11.08
N PHE A 239 5.81 27.76 -11.63
CA PHE A 239 6.14 26.33 -11.71
C PHE A 239 7.23 26.05 -12.75
N LEU A 240 7.16 26.67 -13.92
CA LEU A 240 8.18 26.53 -14.97
C LEU A 240 9.53 27.11 -14.52
N SER A 241 9.53 28.28 -13.88
CA SER A 241 10.76 28.87 -13.34
C SER A 241 11.37 27.97 -12.25
N PHE A 242 10.55 27.39 -11.38
CA PHE A 242 11.02 26.44 -10.37
C PHE A 242 11.67 25.21 -11.00
N ILE A 243 11.09 24.64 -12.06
CA ILE A 243 11.70 23.50 -12.77
C ILE A 243 13.02 23.89 -13.40
N GLU A 244 13.10 25.05 -14.06
CA GLU A 244 14.32 25.54 -14.70
C GLU A 244 15.46 25.71 -13.68
N GLU A 245 15.20 26.39 -12.56
CA GLU A 245 16.16 26.53 -11.45
C GLU A 245 16.60 25.18 -10.87
N SER A 246 15.65 24.28 -10.60
CA SER A 246 15.93 22.97 -10.03
C SER A 246 16.69 22.04 -10.98
N TRP A 247 16.54 22.25 -12.29
CA TRP A 247 17.20 21.45 -13.33
C TRP A 247 18.62 21.93 -13.62
N GLU A 248 18.87 23.25 -13.58
CA GLU A 248 20.21 23.81 -13.75
C GLU A 248 21.17 23.38 -12.62
N GLU A 249 20.69 23.31 -11.38
CA GLU A 249 21.48 22.78 -10.25
C GLU A 249 21.95 21.33 -10.51
N TYR A 250 21.11 20.50 -11.13
CA TYR A 250 21.48 19.13 -11.54
C TYR A 250 22.50 19.09 -12.68
N ARG A 251 22.34 19.94 -13.69
CA ARG A 251 23.23 19.98 -14.85
C ARG A 251 24.66 20.36 -14.48
N THR A 252 24.82 21.22 -13.48
CA THR A 252 26.14 21.61 -12.97
C THR A 252 26.87 20.49 -12.22
N PHE A 253 26.15 19.47 -11.74
CA PHE A 253 26.72 18.33 -11.02
C PHE A 253 27.28 17.24 -11.95
N ASP A 254 26.68 17.03 -13.12
CA ASP A 254 27.13 16.04 -14.13
C ASP A 254 28.30 16.55 -15.01
N ASP A 255 28.53 17.87 -15.06
CA ASP A 255 29.61 18.48 -15.87
C ASP A 255 31.02 18.23 -15.30
N PHE A 256 31.14 17.70 -14.08
CA PHE A 256 32.42 17.25 -13.49
C PHE A 256 32.78 15.79 -13.86
N GLY A 257 31.96 15.11 -14.66
CA GLY A 257 32.22 13.75 -15.17
C GLY A 257 32.81 13.70 -16.59
N GLY A 258 33.13 14.85 -17.18
CA GLY A 258 33.86 14.93 -18.45
C GLY A 258 35.34 14.70 -18.20
N ASP A 259 35.82 13.53 -18.62
CA ASP A 259 37.23 13.22 -18.83
C ASP A 259 37.91 14.33 -19.67
N ASP A 260 38.45 15.36 -19.02
CA ASP A 260 39.58 16.14 -19.54
C ASP A 260 40.81 15.22 -19.49
N VAL A 261 40.84 14.24 -20.40
CA VAL A 261 42.11 13.63 -20.78
C VAL A 261 42.83 14.71 -21.58
N ASP A 262 43.67 15.47 -20.89
CA ASP A 262 44.63 16.37 -21.51
C ASP A 262 45.38 15.61 -22.61
N GLU A 263 45.00 15.82 -23.88
CA GLU A 263 45.67 15.21 -25.05
C GLU A 263 47.15 15.61 -25.15
N ASP A 264 47.56 16.62 -24.37
CA ASP A 264 48.92 17.13 -24.25
C ASP A 264 49.70 16.55 -23.04
N ASP A 265 49.14 15.62 -22.26
CA ASP A 265 49.92 14.91 -21.22
C ASP A 265 51.02 14.05 -21.89
N PRO A 266 52.32 14.35 -21.68
CA PRO A 266 53.42 13.60 -22.26
C PRO A 266 53.50 12.13 -21.81
N GLU A 267 52.74 11.72 -20.79
CA GLU A 267 52.65 10.33 -20.34
C GLU A 267 51.43 9.56 -20.88
N ASN A 268 50.60 10.15 -21.76
CA ASN A 268 49.43 9.47 -22.32
C ASN A 268 49.83 8.23 -23.17
N PRO A 269 49.50 7.00 -22.73
CA PRO A 269 49.93 5.77 -23.39
C PRO A 269 49.20 5.50 -24.72
N LEU A 270 48.18 6.29 -25.07
CA LEU A 270 47.41 6.17 -26.31
C LEU A 270 47.90 7.12 -27.43
N ARG A 271 48.96 7.90 -27.18
CA ARG A 271 49.55 8.78 -28.18
C ARG A 271 50.10 7.93 -29.34
N SER A 272 49.42 7.99 -30.48
CA SER A 272 49.88 7.33 -31.71
C SER A 272 51.16 8.04 -32.19
N PRO A 273 52.16 7.31 -32.73
CA PRO A 273 53.45 7.87 -33.11
C PRO A 273 53.37 8.87 -34.27
#